data_AF-A0A920BK66-F1
#
_entry.id   AF-A0A920BK66-F1
#
_cell.length_a   1.000
_cell.length_b   1.000
_cell.length_c   1.000
_cell.angle_alpha   90.00
_cell.angle_beta   90.00
_cell.angle_gamma   90.00
#
_symmetry.space_group_name_H-M   'P 1'
#
loop_
_entity.id
_entity.type
_entity.pdbx_description
1 polymer ?
#
loop_
_entity_poly.entity_id
_entity_poly.type
_entity_poly.pdbx_seq_one_letter_code
_entity_poly.pdbx_strand_id
1 'polypeptide(L)' 'MMKSYFREDITGIPEMGVVAKQLWDASGLGPKNIQTATIYDHFTPLALPQFEEFGFCERGEAKDFIKMEYRNRR' A
#
# COMPACT_ATOMS: atom_id res chain seq x y z
N MET A 1 3.42 -15.09 8.53
CA MET A 1 2.46 -14.04 8.10
C MET A 1 2.31 -13.09 9.27
N MET A 2 2.64 -11.80 9.11
CA MET A 2 2.63 -10.82 10.21
C MET A 2 1.46 -9.85 10.02
N LYS A 3 0.26 -10.26 10.46
CA LYS A 3 -0.92 -9.38 10.56
C LYS A 3 -1.76 -9.83 11.75
N SER A 4 -2.34 -8.87 12.46
CA SER A 4 -3.27 -9.19 13.56
C SER A 4 -4.64 -9.62 13.01
N TYR A 5 -5.23 -10.64 13.61
CA TYR A 5 -6.58 -11.14 13.31
C TYR A 5 -7.62 -10.80 14.40
N PHE A 6 -7.18 -10.18 15.49
CA PHE A 6 -8.04 -9.87 16.65
C PHE A 6 -8.61 -8.45 16.62
N ARG A 7 -8.72 -7.86 15.42
CA ARG A 7 -9.25 -6.51 15.20
C ARG A 7 -10.64 -6.60 14.58
N GLU A 8 -11.42 -5.53 14.73
CA GLU A 8 -12.74 -5.40 14.10
C GLU A 8 -12.66 -5.41 12.56
N ASP A 9 -11.57 -4.85 11.99
CA ASP A 9 -11.26 -4.93 10.56
C ASP A 9 -9.91 -5.64 10.33
N ILE A 10 -9.93 -6.61 9.42
CA ILE A 10 -8.77 -7.42 9.01
C ILE A 10 -8.38 -7.22 7.54
N THR A 11 -9.06 -6.33 6.82
CA THR A 11 -8.86 -6.10 5.38
C THR A 11 -7.64 -5.23 5.09
N GLY A 12 -7.11 -4.51 6.09
CA GLY A 12 -5.93 -3.65 5.99
C GLY A 12 -4.68 -4.25 6.60
N ILE A 13 -3.62 -3.45 6.65
CA ILE A 13 -2.37 -3.78 7.34
C ILE A 13 -1.92 -2.53 8.12
N PRO A 14 -2.58 -2.18 9.26
CA PRO A 14 -2.30 -0.95 10.00
C PRO A 14 -0.84 -0.79 10.42
N GLU A 15 -0.14 -1.90 10.65
CA GLU A 15 1.29 -1.92 10.94
C GLU A 15 2.12 -1.31 9.80
N MET A 16 1.70 -1.50 8.54
CA MET A 16 2.33 -0.86 7.38
C MET A 16 2.01 0.63 7.32
N GLY A 17 0.79 1.05 7.69
CA GLY A 17 0.44 2.48 7.79
C GLY A 17 1.32 3.23 8.81
N VAL A 18 1.65 2.58 9.93
CA VAL A 18 2.61 3.13 10.91
C VAL A 18 4.00 3.32 10.30
N VAL A 19 4.51 2.31 9.57
CA VAL A 19 5.81 2.40 8.89
C VAL A 19 5.80 3.45 7.79
N ALA A 20 4.73 3.52 6.99
CA ALA A 20 4.58 4.51 5.93
C ALA A 20 4.63 5.93 6.51
N LYS A 21 3.90 6.21 7.58
CA LYS A 21 3.94 7.50 8.28
C LYS A 21 5.36 7.85 8.73
N GLN A 22 6.07 6.90 9.34
CA GLN A 22 7.45 7.13 9.77
C GLN A 22 8.39 7.43 8.59
N LEU A 23 8.22 6.75 7.46
CA LEU A 23 9.01 6.99 6.26
C LEU A 23 8.75 8.37 5.65
N TRP A 24 7.49 8.80 5.59
CA TRP A 24 7.12 10.13 5.11
C TRP A 24 7.67 11.22 6.04
N ASP A 25 7.48 11.08 7.35
CA ASP A 25 7.99 12.02 8.35
C ASP A 25 9.52 12.13 8.31
N ALA A 26 10.23 11.00 8.18
CA ALA A 26 11.69 10.97 8.19
C ALA A 26 12.32 11.48 6.88
N SER A 27 11.69 11.22 5.73
CA SER A 27 12.23 11.61 4.42
C SER A 27 11.79 13.01 3.98
N GLY A 28 10.70 13.55 4.54
CA GLY A 28 10.05 14.76 4.03
C GLY A 28 9.37 14.57 2.66
N LEU A 29 9.22 13.32 2.21
CA LEU A 29 8.53 12.96 0.97
C LEU A 29 7.11 12.45 1.27
N GLY A 30 6.29 12.41 0.23
CA GLY A 30 4.98 11.75 0.25
C GLY A 30 4.81 10.77 -0.92
N PRO A 31 3.66 10.09 -0.99
CA PRO A 31 3.40 9.06 -2.00
C PRO A 31 3.55 9.57 -3.45
N LYS A 32 3.23 10.86 -3.70
CA LYS A 32 3.38 11.49 -5.02
C LYS A 32 4.84 11.70 -5.46
N ASN A 33 5.79 11.59 -4.54
CA ASN A 33 7.21 11.73 -4.84
C ASN A 33 7.86 10.41 -5.26
N ILE A 34 7.15 9.28 -5.17
CA ILE A 34 7.71 7.95 -5.42
C ILE A 34 7.38 7.48 -6.82
N GLN A 35 8.42 7.25 -7.62
CA GLN A 35 8.30 6.78 -9.01
C GLN A 35 8.28 5.26 -9.12
N THR A 36 8.76 4.54 -8.10
CA THR A 36 8.86 3.08 -8.12
C THR A 36 8.69 2.53 -6.71
N ALA A 37 7.89 1.45 -6.59
CA ALA A 37 7.68 0.74 -5.34
C ALA A 37 8.03 -0.74 -5.52
N THR A 38 8.85 -1.28 -4.62
CA THR A 38 9.09 -2.72 -4.49
C THR A 38 8.25 -3.22 -3.32
N ILE A 39 7.16 -3.93 -3.62
CA ILE A 39 6.18 -4.38 -2.64
C ILE A 39 6.42 -5.85 -2.31
N TYR A 40 6.32 -6.21 -1.03
CA TYR A 40 6.47 -7.60 -0.60
C TYR A 40 5.21 -8.39 -0.99
N ASP A 41 5.35 -9.34 -1.91
CA ASP A 41 4.24 -10.00 -2.62
C ASP A 41 4.22 -11.52 -2.46
N HIS A 42 4.85 -12.05 -1.41
CA HIS A 42 4.89 -13.50 -1.14
C HIS A 42 3.49 -14.16 -1.10
N PHE A 43 2.44 -13.37 -0.84
CA PHE A 43 1.05 -13.72 -1.17
C PHE A 43 0.35 -12.52 -1.82
N THR A 44 -0.11 -12.71 -3.05
CA THR A 44 -0.61 -11.63 -3.93
C THR A 44 -1.73 -10.75 -3.33
N PRO A 45 -2.72 -11.28 -2.57
CA PRO A 45 -3.79 -10.44 -2.02
C PRO A 45 -3.29 -9.34 -1.06
N LEU A 46 -2.11 -9.51 -0.46
CA LEU A 46 -1.55 -8.52 0.47
C LEU A 46 -0.88 -7.35 -0.24
N ALA A 47 -0.66 -7.42 -1.57
CA ALA A 47 -0.12 -6.29 -2.31
C ALA A 47 -1.11 -5.11 -2.34
N LEU A 48 -2.41 -5.37 -2.45
CA LEU A 48 -3.45 -4.34 -2.54
C LEU A 48 -3.47 -3.41 -1.32
N PRO A 49 -3.68 -3.89 -0.08
CA PRO A 49 -3.73 -3.01 1.08
C PRO A 49 -2.38 -2.32 1.32
N GLN A 50 -1.24 -2.87 0.89
CA GLN A 50 0.03 -2.14 0.99
C GLN A 50 0.00 -0.83 0.18
N PHE A 51 -0.55 -0.81 -1.03
CA PHE A 51 -0.67 0.44 -1.79
C PHE A 51 -1.57 1.48 -1.10
N GLU A 52 -2.60 1.02 -0.41
CA GLU A 52 -3.53 1.87 0.35
C GLU A 52 -2.86 2.42 1.63
N GLU A 53 -2.16 1.58 2.39
CA GLU A 53 -1.49 1.97 3.64
C GLU A 53 -0.34 2.96 3.42
N PHE A 54 0.32 2.91 2.26
CA PHE A 54 1.32 3.91 1.86
C PHE A 54 0.70 5.20 1.28
N GLY A 55 -0.61 5.23 1.07
CA GLY A 55 -1.33 6.39 0.53
C GLY A 55 -1.13 6.62 -0.97
N PHE A 56 -0.80 5.58 -1.74
CA PHE A 56 -0.72 5.68 -3.20
C PHE A 56 -2.11 5.74 -3.85
N CYS A 57 -3.11 5.15 -3.20
CA CYS A 57 -4.51 5.21 -3.56
C CYS A 57 -5.39 5.17 -2.31
N GLU A 58 -6.67 5.51 -2.45
CA GLU A 58 -7.61 5.41 -1.34
C GLU A 58 -7.96 3.95 -1.02
N ARG A 59 -8.54 3.76 0.16
CA ARG A 59 -9.00 2.46 0.66
C ARG A 59 -9.94 1.78 -0.33
N GLY A 60 -9.62 0.56 -0.75
CA GLY A 60 -10.42 -0.23 -1.70
C GLY A 60 -10.18 0.07 -3.18
N GLU A 61 -9.34 1.07 -3.50
CA GLU A 61 -9.08 1.50 -4.88
C GLU A 61 -7.83 0.87 -5.50
N ALA A 62 -7.04 0.10 -4.73
CA ALA A 62 -5.78 -0.48 -5.19
C ALA A 62 -5.91 -1.32 -6.47
N LYS A 63 -7.06 -2.00 -6.66
CA LYS A 63 -7.33 -2.79 -7.87
C LYS A 63 -7.35 -1.91 -9.13
N ASP A 64 -7.91 -0.71 -9.02
CA ASP A 64 -8.11 0.21 -10.14
C ASP A 64 -6.83 1.00 -10.38
N PHE A 65 -6.12 1.37 -9.30
CA PHE A 65 -4.77 1.94 -9.34
C PHE A 65 -3.79 1.06 -10.14
N ILE A 66 -3.71 -0.24 -9.82
CA ILE A 66 -2.83 -1.19 -10.53
C ILE A 66 -3.27 -1.39 -11.99
N LYS A 67 -4.59 -1.47 -12.24
CA LYS A 67 -5.13 -1.69 -13.58
C LYS A 67 -4.90 -0.50 -14.52
N MET A 68 -4.96 0.74 -14.00
CA MET A 68 -4.71 1.96 -14.78
C MET A 68 -3.28 1.95 -15.34
N GLU A 69 -2.29 1.63 -14.50
CA GLU A 69 -0.89 1.51 -14.91
C GLU A 69 -0.67 0.45 -16.00
N TYR A 70 -1.33 -0.70 -15.90
CA TYR A 70 -1.21 -1.75 -16.92
C TYR A 70 -1.74 -1.30 -18.30
N ARG A 71 -2.80 -0.49 -18.34
CA ARG A 71 -3.37 0.00 -19.61
C ARG A 71 -2.53 1.10 -20.24
N ASN A 72 -1.86 1.95 -19.43
CA ASN A 72 -1.02 3.04 -19.94
C ASN A 72 0.32 2.56 -20.51
N ARG A 73 0.72 1.31 -20.24
CA ARG A 73 1.96 0.70 -20.78
C ARG A 73 1.75 -0.17 -22.03
N ARG A 74 0.51 -0.31 -22.49
CA ARG A 74 0.15 -0.96 -23.77
C ARG A 74 -0.20 0.08 -24.81
#